data_AF-A0A2N4X8M8-F1
#
_entry.id   AF-A0A2N4X8M8-F1
#
_cell.length_a   1.000
_cell.length_b   1.000
_cell.length_c   1.000
_cell.angle_alpha   90.00
_cell.angle_beta   90.00
_cell.angle_gamma   90.00
#
_symmetry.space_group_name_H-M   'P 1'
#
loop_
_entity.id
_entity.type
_entity.pdbx_description
1 polymer ?
#
loop_
_entity_poly.entity_id
_entity_poly.type
_entity_poly.pdbx_seq_one_letter_code
_entity_poly.pdbx_strand_id
1 'polypeptide(L)'
;MKKLFATAFFCCALAASAFSQQICSAAFLGNKMVVDQYTKTGYKNEIAIDAKGELTVNTLSLSATEIKPVNPIPFKVAIKEKETRTITLFSKEDFMKVDVQKVLSGCKKGDQIVLLTLDKQYALPHNEILVK
;
A
#
# COMPACT_ATOMS: atom_id res chain seq x y z
N MET A 1 -56.33 -31.55 9.96
CA MET A 1 -55.46 -32.05 8.86
C MET A 1 -54.92 -30.83 8.13
N LYS A 2 -53.87 -30.15 8.63
CA LYS A 2 -52.44 -30.42 8.38
C LYS A 2 -52.15 -30.75 6.91
N LYS A 3 -51.79 -29.75 6.09
CA LYS A 3 -50.71 -29.70 5.06
C LYS A 3 -50.58 -28.23 4.60
N LEU A 4 -50.06 -27.35 5.46
CA LEU A 4 -48.66 -26.90 5.51
C LEU A 4 -48.18 -26.25 4.19
N PHE A 5 -48.35 -24.92 4.16
CA PHE A 5 -47.61 -23.96 3.35
C PHE A 5 -46.09 -24.19 3.52
N ALA A 6 -45.38 -24.65 2.48
CA ALA A 6 -43.93 -24.81 2.55
C ALA A 6 -43.28 -24.82 1.15
N THR A 7 -43.42 -23.73 0.39
CA THR A 7 -42.72 -23.62 -0.92
C THR A 7 -42.31 -22.19 -1.26
N ALA A 8 -41.87 -21.41 -0.27
CA ALA A 8 -41.35 -20.05 -0.50
C ALA A 8 -40.14 -19.72 0.40
N PHE A 9 -39.25 -20.70 0.63
CA PHE A 9 -38.07 -20.51 1.47
C PHE A 9 -36.82 -21.17 0.85
N PHE A 10 -36.61 -20.97 -0.44
CA PHE A 10 -35.41 -21.46 -1.14
C PHE A 10 -34.80 -20.40 -2.08
N CYS A 11 -34.83 -19.13 -1.67
CA CYS A 11 -34.28 -18.03 -2.47
C CYS A 11 -33.36 -17.08 -1.67
N CYS A 12 -32.69 -17.57 -0.61
CA CYS A 12 -31.77 -16.75 0.19
C CYS A 12 -30.36 -17.34 0.38
N ALA A 13 -30.00 -18.43 -0.31
CA ALA A 13 -28.71 -19.12 -0.09
C ALA A 13 -27.57 -18.68 -1.03
N LEU A 14 -27.77 -17.62 -1.84
CA LEU A 14 -26.70 -17.00 -2.62
C LEU A 14 -26.43 -15.57 -2.13
N ALA A 15 -26.36 -15.38 -0.82
CA ALA A 15 -25.53 -14.31 -0.28
C ALA A 15 -24.07 -14.77 -0.47
N ALA A 16 -23.56 -14.64 -1.70
CA ALA A 16 -22.15 -14.68 -1.95
C ALA A 16 -21.53 -13.67 -0.97
N SER A 17 -20.74 -14.20 -0.05
CA SER A 17 -19.86 -13.44 0.82
C SER A 17 -18.97 -12.59 -0.08
N ALA A 18 -19.44 -11.38 -0.38
CA ALA A 18 -18.62 -10.31 -0.90
C ALA A 18 -17.65 -9.94 0.22
N PHE A 19 -16.64 -10.78 0.41
CA PHE A 19 -15.40 -10.33 1.02
C PHE A 19 -15.02 -9.10 0.21
N SER A 20 -15.08 -7.93 0.84
CA SER A 20 -14.37 -6.74 0.39
C SER A 20 -12.88 -7.11 0.39
N GLN A 21 -12.44 -7.84 -0.63
CA GLN A 21 -11.05 -8.23 -0.81
C GLN A 21 -10.30 -6.98 -1.22
N GLN A 22 -9.83 -6.21 -0.25
CA GLN A 22 -8.82 -5.20 -0.51
C GLN A 22 -7.63 -5.93 -1.13
N ILE A 23 -7.20 -5.48 -2.31
CA ILE A 23 -6.06 -6.04 -3.01
C ILE A 23 -4.81 -5.60 -2.23
N CYS A 24 -4.13 -6.57 -1.63
CA CYS A 24 -2.90 -6.32 -0.89
C CYS A 24 -1.84 -5.74 -1.83
N SER A 25 -1.20 -4.66 -1.39
CA SER A 25 -0.12 -4.01 -2.11
C SER A 25 1.04 -3.68 -1.17
N ALA A 26 2.26 -3.56 -1.70
CA ALA A 26 3.42 -3.12 -0.93
C ALA A 26 4.34 -2.24 -1.76
N ALA A 27 5.16 -1.46 -1.07
CA ALA A 27 6.16 -0.62 -1.69
C ALA A 27 7.52 -1.32 -1.78
N PHE A 28 8.20 -1.12 -2.89
CA PHE A 28 9.49 -1.73 -3.19
C PHE A 28 10.48 -0.68 -3.66
N LEU A 29 11.73 -0.80 -3.20
CA LEU A 29 12.87 -0.08 -3.74
C LEU A 29 13.73 -1.08 -4.51
N GLY A 30 13.70 -1.00 -5.84
CA GLY A 30 14.17 -2.09 -6.70
C GLY A 30 13.43 -3.38 -6.37
N ASN A 31 14.17 -4.44 -6.02
CA ASN A 31 13.59 -5.74 -5.65
C ASN A 31 13.35 -5.92 -4.15
N LYS A 32 13.69 -4.93 -3.33
CA LYS A 32 13.55 -5.00 -1.87
C LYS A 32 12.20 -4.41 -1.48
N MET A 33 11.39 -5.20 -0.77
CA MET A 33 10.19 -4.68 -0.11
C MET A 33 10.61 -3.75 1.04
N VAL A 34 10.08 -2.52 1.05
CA VAL A 34 10.39 -1.50 2.05
C VAL A 34 9.22 -1.28 3.01
N VAL A 35 8.04 -1.76 2.64
CA VAL A 35 6.81 -1.74 3.45
C VAL A 35 6.28 -3.16 3.54
N ASP A 36 6.60 -3.89 4.60
CA ASP A 36 6.41 -5.36 4.66
C ASP A 36 5.55 -5.89 5.82
N GLN A 37 5.31 -5.13 6.89
CA GLN A 37 4.58 -5.62 8.07
C GLN A 37 3.49 -4.68 8.57
N TYR A 38 2.32 -5.22 8.93
CA TYR A 38 1.28 -4.54 9.70
C TYR A 38 1.55 -4.70 11.21
N THR A 39 2.19 -3.74 11.88
CA THR A 39 2.44 -3.83 13.33
C THR A 39 2.01 -2.59 14.11
N LYS A 40 1.70 -2.75 15.40
CA LYS A 40 1.35 -1.64 16.31
C LYS A 40 2.57 -1.01 17.00
N THR A 41 3.77 -1.57 16.84
CA THR A 41 4.95 -1.31 17.67
C THR A 41 6.01 -0.41 17.02
N GLY A 42 5.61 0.46 16.09
CA GLY A 42 6.51 1.40 15.43
C GLY A 42 7.19 0.80 14.19
N TYR A 43 7.22 1.58 13.12
CA TYR A 43 7.60 1.12 11.78
C TYR A 43 9.11 1.18 11.56
N LYS A 44 9.65 0.16 10.87
CA LYS A 44 11.04 0.14 10.38
C LYS A 44 11.11 0.28 8.85
N ASN A 45 10.07 0.83 8.22
CA ASN A 45 10.11 1.14 6.79
C ASN A 45 11.08 2.29 6.59
N GLU A 46 12.32 1.96 6.28
CA GLU A 46 13.44 2.90 6.32
C GLU A 46 14.26 2.76 5.06
N ILE A 47 14.63 3.90 4.50
CA ILE A 47 15.62 3.98 3.44
C ILE A 47 16.68 5.02 3.82
N ALA A 48 17.90 4.81 3.37
CA ALA A 48 18.97 5.78 3.55
C ALA A 48 18.72 7.03 2.70
N ILE A 49 19.15 8.20 3.18
CA ILE A 49 19.08 9.46 2.43
C ILE A 49 19.80 9.41 1.06
N ASP A 50 20.77 8.50 0.91
CA ASP A 50 21.55 8.28 -0.31
C ASP A 50 21.11 7.01 -1.08
N ALA A 51 19.97 6.43 -0.72
CA ALA A 51 19.41 5.27 -1.39
C ALA A 51 19.17 5.54 -2.88
N LYS A 52 19.33 4.50 -3.70
CA LYS A 52 19.20 4.56 -5.16
C LYS A 52 18.23 3.51 -5.66
N GLY A 53 17.67 3.76 -6.83
CA GLY A 53 16.79 2.84 -7.54
C GLY A 53 15.38 3.36 -7.72
N GLU A 54 14.51 2.47 -8.22
CA GLU A 54 13.12 2.79 -8.50
C GLU A 54 12.25 2.42 -7.31
N LEU A 55 11.51 3.40 -6.79
CA LEU A 55 10.43 3.19 -5.84
C LEU A 55 9.15 2.86 -6.61
N THR A 56 8.53 1.74 -6.27
CA THR A 56 7.30 1.25 -6.90
C THR A 56 6.29 0.81 -5.85
N VAL A 57 5.01 0.77 -6.22
CA VAL A 57 3.97 0.12 -5.44
C VAL A 57 3.38 -0.99 -6.30
N ASN A 58 3.35 -2.21 -5.78
CA ASN A 58 2.87 -3.38 -6.51
C ASN A 58 1.81 -4.12 -5.72
N THR A 59 0.82 -4.70 -6.41
CA THR A 59 -0.02 -5.74 -5.83
C THR A 59 0.82 -6.97 -5.50
N LEU A 60 0.37 -7.73 -4.49
CA LEU A 60 1.07 -8.90 -4.00
C LEU A 60 0.31 -10.19 -4.31
N SER A 61 1.06 -11.22 -4.69
CA SER A 61 0.63 -12.61 -4.54
C SER A 61 1.21 -13.13 -3.23
N LEU A 62 0.34 -13.43 -2.29
CA LEU A 62 0.69 -14.01 -1.00
C LEU A 62 0.45 -15.52 -1.06
N SER A 63 1.52 -16.28 -0.87
CA SER A 63 1.46 -17.72 -0.63
C SER A 63 2.02 -18.05 0.75
N ALA A 64 1.84 -19.28 1.23
CA ALA A 64 2.36 -19.70 2.53
C ALA A 64 3.89 -19.58 2.65
N THR A 65 4.61 -19.53 1.52
CA THR A 65 6.08 -19.58 1.48
C THR A 65 6.72 -18.38 0.80
N GLU A 66 5.92 -17.52 0.15
CA GLU A 66 6.47 -16.49 -0.72
C GLU A 66 5.53 -15.30 -0.90
N ILE A 67 6.12 -14.10 -0.93
CA ILE A 67 5.46 -12.85 -1.27
C ILE A 67 6.07 -12.35 -2.59
N LYS A 68 5.26 -12.28 -3.65
CA LYS A 68 5.71 -11.78 -4.96
C LYS A 68 5.01 -10.48 -5.34
N PRO A 69 5.75 -9.45 -5.82
CA PRO A 69 5.13 -8.37 -6.57
C PRO A 69 4.55 -8.94 -7.87
N VAL A 70 3.32 -8.53 -8.21
CA VAL A 70 2.62 -9.00 -9.41
C VAL A 70 2.47 -7.87 -10.41
N ASN A 71 1.65 -6.87 -10.09
CA ASN A 71 1.36 -5.75 -10.98
C ASN A 71 1.68 -4.43 -10.29
N PRO A 72 2.42 -3.51 -10.96
CA PRO A 72 2.57 -2.16 -10.45
C PRO A 72 1.22 -1.44 -10.48
N ILE A 73 0.99 -0.56 -9.51
CA ILE A 73 -0.22 0.26 -9.40
C ILE A 73 0.15 1.74 -9.37
N PRO A 74 -0.73 2.63 -9.86
CA PRO A 74 -0.45 4.06 -9.82
C PRO A 74 -0.56 4.59 -8.39
N PHE A 75 0.37 5.49 -8.04
CA PHE A 75 0.43 6.12 -6.72
C PHE A 75 0.96 7.56 -6.82
N LYS A 76 0.68 8.35 -5.78
CA LYS A 76 1.29 9.65 -5.53
C LYS A 76 2.34 9.57 -4.44
N VAL A 77 3.26 10.52 -4.49
CA VAL A 77 4.30 10.70 -3.48
C VAL A 77 4.13 12.05 -2.80
N ALA A 78 4.20 12.05 -1.49
CA ALA A 78 4.29 13.24 -0.66
C ALA A 78 5.47 13.12 0.29
N ILE A 79 5.92 14.26 0.82
CA ILE A 79 6.96 14.36 1.84
C ILE A 79 6.30 14.90 3.09
N LYS A 80 6.49 14.19 4.21
CA LYS A 80 6.07 14.61 5.54
C LYS A 80 7.30 15.01 6.33
N GLU A 81 7.40 16.30 6.61
CA GLU A 81 8.55 16.87 7.33
C GLU A 81 8.58 16.42 8.79
N LYS A 82 9.78 16.09 9.30
CA LYS A 82 9.96 15.64 10.68
C LYS A 82 9.51 16.68 11.71
N GLU A 83 9.93 17.92 11.50
CA GLU A 83 9.82 19.00 12.49
C GLU A 83 8.40 19.56 12.57
N THR A 84 7.79 19.84 11.42
CA THR A 84 6.47 20.48 11.30
C THR A 84 5.33 19.49 11.17
N ARG A 85 5.64 18.24 10.77
CA ARG A 85 4.65 17.23 10.32
C ARG A 85 3.85 17.65 9.11
N THR A 86 4.24 18.73 8.44
CA THR A 86 3.58 19.20 7.22
C THR A 86 3.78 18.17 6.12
N ILE A 87 2.68 17.81 5.46
CA ILE A 87 2.67 16.91 4.30
C ILE A 87 2.54 17.75 3.04
N THR A 88 3.51 17.65 2.15
CA THR A 88 3.51 18.32 0.85
C THR A 88 3.60 17.29 -0.27
N LEU A 89 2.83 17.49 -1.34
CA LEU A 89 2.97 16.66 -2.54
C LEU A 89 4.35 16.88 -3.15
N PHE A 90 5.07 15.79 -3.44
CA PHE A 90 6.35 15.85 -4.16
C PHE A 90 6.13 16.33 -5.61
N SER A 91 5.08 15.82 -6.25
CA SER A 91 4.65 16.22 -7.59
C SER A 91 3.14 16.03 -7.74
N LYS A 92 2.54 16.69 -8.72
CA LYS A 92 1.14 16.50 -9.11
C LYS A 92 0.93 15.24 -9.96
N GLU A 93 2.00 14.68 -10.52
CA GLU A 93 1.98 13.51 -11.39
C GLU A 93 1.51 12.24 -10.66
N ASP A 94 0.96 11.30 -11.43
CA ASP A 94 0.70 9.93 -10.99
C ASP A 94 1.87 9.04 -11.43
N PHE A 95 2.44 8.28 -10.51
CA PHE A 95 3.60 7.44 -10.77
C PHE A 95 3.21 5.98 -10.79
N MET A 96 3.72 5.24 -11.78
CA MET A 96 3.85 3.77 -11.68
C MET A 96 5.18 3.37 -11.02
N LYS A 97 6.18 4.24 -11.19
CA LYS A 97 7.52 4.13 -10.61
C LYS A 97 8.13 5.52 -10.53
N VAL A 98 8.97 5.74 -9.53
CA VAL A 98 9.70 7.00 -9.35
C VAL A 98 11.14 6.71 -8.99
N ASP A 99 12.06 7.47 -9.56
CA ASP A 99 13.45 7.45 -9.12
C ASP A 99 13.51 8.01 -7.69
N VAL A 100 13.89 7.16 -6.74
CA VAL A 100 13.89 7.53 -5.32
C VAL A 100 14.84 8.69 -5.05
N GLN A 101 15.90 8.83 -5.84
CA GLN A 101 16.88 9.90 -5.67
C GLN A 101 16.26 11.28 -5.91
N LYS A 102 15.29 11.38 -6.83
CA LYS A 102 14.55 12.62 -7.07
C LYS A 102 13.68 12.99 -5.88
N VAL A 103 13.00 12.00 -5.28
CA VAL A 103 12.19 12.22 -4.07
C VAL A 103 13.08 12.63 -2.90
N LEU A 104 14.18 11.91 -2.68
CA LEU A 104 15.13 12.15 -1.60
C LEU A 104 15.83 13.51 -1.70
N SER A 105 15.99 14.07 -2.90
CA SER A 105 16.54 15.43 -3.06
C SER A 105 15.71 16.52 -2.37
N GLY A 106 14.42 16.26 -2.13
CA GLY A 106 13.51 17.13 -1.37
C GLY A 106 13.39 16.77 0.11
N CYS A 107 14.08 15.72 0.58
CA CYS A 107 13.98 15.22 1.94
C CYS A 107 15.20 15.59 2.79
N LYS A 108 15.00 15.61 4.10
CA LYS A 108 16.05 15.62 5.14
C LYS A 108 15.96 14.33 5.94
N LYS A 109 17.05 14.01 6.63
CA LYS A 109 17.07 12.91 7.60
C LYS A 109 15.96 13.10 8.64
N GLY A 110 15.13 12.07 8.79
CA GLY A 110 13.99 12.03 9.69
C GLY A 110 12.65 12.38 9.05
N ASP A 111 12.64 12.95 7.84
CA ASP A 111 11.41 13.13 7.07
C ASP A 111 10.85 11.76 6.66
N GLN A 112 9.59 11.75 6.26
CA GLN A 112 8.92 10.54 5.79
C GLN A 112 8.44 10.74 4.34
N ILE A 113 8.73 9.77 3.49
CA ILE A 113 8.09 9.64 2.18
C ILE A 113 6.73 9.00 2.40
N VAL A 114 5.67 9.66 1.96
CA VAL A 114 4.29 9.19 2.05
C VAL A 114 3.82 8.73 0.68
N LEU A 115 3.33 7.51 0.60
CA LEU A 115 2.77 6.89 -0.60
C LEU A 115 1.26 6.94 -0.54
N LEU A 116 0.61 7.36 -1.63
CA LEU A 116 -0.85 7.44 -1.69
C LEU A 116 -1.34 6.62 -2.87
N THR A 117 -2.11 5.56 -2.59
CA THR A 117 -2.82 4.83 -3.64
C THR A 117 -3.93 5.70 -4.21
N LEU A 118 -4.19 5.59 -5.51
CA LEU A 118 -5.24 6.37 -6.17
C LEU A 118 -6.63 5.73 -6.08
N ASP A 119 -6.67 4.42 -5.80
CA ASP A 119 -7.89 3.65 -5.67
C ASP A 119 -7.98 2.98 -4.30
N LYS A 120 -9.17 3.03 -3.70
CA LYS A 120 -9.49 2.45 -2.38
C LYS A 120 -9.43 0.93 -2.37
N GLN A 121 -9.47 0.28 -3.53
CA GLN A 121 -9.33 -1.17 -3.62
C GLN A 121 -7.93 -1.64 -3.22
N TYR A 122 -6.92 -0.76 -3.30
CA TYR A 122 -5.54 -1.08 -2.91
C TYR A 122 -5.26 -0.63 -1.49
N ALA A 123 -4.77 -1.56 -0.66
CA ALA A 123 -4.33 -1.27 0.69
C ALA A 123 -2.83 -1.50 0.83
N LEU A 124 -2.13 -0.50 1.36
CA LEU A 124 -0.74 -0.61 1.79
C LEU A 124 -0.69 -0.98 3.29
N PRO A 125 0.24 -1.84 3.73
CA PRO A 125 0.48 -2.10 5.14
C PRO A 125 0.71 -0.85 5.95
N HIS A 126 1.62 -0.04 5.43
CA HIS A 126 1.88 1.32 5.87
C HIS A 126 2.16 2.17 4.65
N ASN A 127 1.87 3.45 4.75
CA ASN A 127 2.04 4.38 3.65
C ASN A 127 3.20 5.35 3.88
N GLU A 128 3.95 5.21 4.97
CA GLU A 128 5.07 6.09 5.32
C GLU A 128 6.38 5.29 5.34
N ILE A 129 7.44 5.88 4.77
CA ILE A 129 8.81 5.38 4.76
C ILE A 129 9.71 6.46 5.38
N LEU A 130 10.41 6.15 6.46
CA LEU A 130 11.35 7.03 7.14
C LEU A 130 12.65 7.17 6.32
N VAL A 131 13.11 8.41 6.17
CA VAL A 131 14.40 8.73 5.58
C VAL A 131 15.47 8.78 6.68
N LYS A 132 16.50 7.92 6.59
CA LYS A 132 17.56 7.76 7.61
C LYS A 132 18.90 8.38 7.23
#